data_AF-A0A2N4YNF4-F1
#
_entry.id   AF-A0A2N4YNF4-F1
#
_cell.length_a   1.000
_cell.length_b   1.000
_cell.length_c   1.000
_cell.angle_alpha   90.00
_cell.angle_beta   90.00
_cell.angle_gamma   90.00
#
_symmetry.space_group_name_H-M   'P 1'
#
loop_
_entity.id
_entity.type
_entity.pdbx_description
1 polymer ?
#
loop_
_entity_poly.entity_id
_entity_poly.type
_entity_poly.pdbx_seq_one_letter_code
_entity_poly.pdbx_strand_id
1 'polypeptide(L)'
;YQLQGYKAQCDAILDTLDCVLTPTFPRPVTLDELAAEPIARNADLGYYTNFMNLLDYAAVSVPCGFMPDGLPSGVTLFGRAFTDQYLLSLADAFQRAERLPLAGGARLESPPPAHSAGHDRMALAVCGAHLAGLPLNGQLLARGGRLLQATH
;
A
#
# COMPACT_ATOMS: atom_id res chain seq x y z
N TYR A 1 -22.02 -10.57 -6.64
CA TYR A 1 -21.57 -11.61 -5.68
C TYR A 1 -20.09 -11.98 -5.82
N GLN A 2 -19.54 -12.24 -7.02
CA GLN A 2 -18.12 -12.65 -7.15
C GLN A 2 -17.11 -11.59 -6.68
N LEU A 3 -17.25 -10.32 -7.06
CA LEU A 3 -16.33 -9.24 -6.64
C LEU A 3 -16.27 -9.08 -5.11
N GLN A 4 -17.43 -9.20 -4.44
CA GLN A 4 -17.51 -9.17 -2.97
C GLN A 4 -16.78 -10.37 -2.33
N GLY A 5 -16.83 -11.55 -2.97
CA GLY A 5 -16.06 -12.71 -2.54
C GLY A 5 -14.56 -12.49 -2.64
N TYR A 6 -14.08 -11.90 -3.75
CA TYR A 6 -12.67 -11.53 -3.88
C TYR A 6 -12.27 -10.45 -2.88
N LYS A 7 -13.12 -9.44 -2.66
CA LYS A 7 -12.86 -8.43 -1.63
C LYS A 7 -12.66 -9.06 -0.25
N ALA A 8 -13.53 -9.97 0.16
CA ALA A 8 -13.40 -10.65 1.46
C ALA A 8 -12.09 -11.44 1.58
N GLN A 9 -11.64 -12.10 0.50
CA GLN A 9 -10.37 -12.81 0.48
C GLN A 9 -9.18 -11.85 0.56
N CYS A 10 -9.17 -10.79 -0.24
CA CYS A 10 -8.12 -9.79 -0.23
C CYS A 10 -8.03 -9.04 1.10
N ASP A 11 -9.18 -8.67 1.70
CA ASP A 11 -9.24 -8.00 3.00
C ASP A 11 -8.67 -8.89 4.11
N ALA A 12 -8.98 -10.19 4.10
CA ALA A 12 -8.41 -11.15 5.06
C ALA A 12 -6.89 -11.31 4.93
N ILE A 13 -6.35 -11.24 3.70
CA ILE A 13 -4.90 -11.26 3.46
C ILE A 13 -4.28 -9.94 3.95
N LEU A 14 -4.85 -8.80 3.55
CA LEU A 14 -4.38 -7.48 3.95
C LEU A 14 -4.41 -7.27 5.46
N ASP A 15 -5.33 -7.90 6.19
CA ASP A 15 -5.37 -7.84 7.66
C ASP A 15 -4.09 -8.34 8.35
N THR A 16 -3.32 -9.18 7.66
CA THR A 16 -2.03 -9.71 8.14
C THR A 16 -0.84 -8.81 7.78
N LEU A 17 -1.05 -7.78 6.96
CA LEU A 17 -0.01 -6.93 6.40
C LEU A 17 -0.25 -5.46 6.76
N ASP A 18 0.80 -4.65 6.76
CA ASP A 18 0.65 -3.20 6.88
C ASP A 18 0.35 -2.55 5.53
N CYS A 19 1.00 -3.05 4.47
CA CYS A 19 0.75 -2.72 3.07
C CYS A 19 1.33 -3.81 2.16
N VAL A 20 1.09 -3.69 0.85
CA VAL A 20 1.66 -4.54 -0.19
C VAL A 20 2.43 -3.68 -1.18
N LEU A 21 3.59 -4.16 -1.62
CA LEU A 21 4.41 -3.53 -2.66
C LEU A 21 4.28 -4.32 -3.96
N THR A 22 4.02 -3.63 -5.07
CA THR A 22 3.91 -4.20 -6.42
C THR A 22 4.68 -3.35 -7.42
N PRO A 23 5.10 -3.88 -8.59
CA PRO A 23 5.50 -3.04 -9.70
C PRO A 23 4.35 -2.11 -10.11
N THR A 24 4.64 -0.86 -10.47
CA THR A 24 3.60 0.07 -10.94
C THR A 24 2.99 -0.38 -12.27
N PHE A 25 3.81 -0.96 -13.14
CA PHE A 25 3.43 -1.54 -14.43
C PHE A 25 4.44 -2.66 -14.78
N PRO A 26 4.06 -3.64 -15.62
CA PRO A 26 4.94 -4.77 -15.91
C PRO A 26 6.12 -4.44 -16.84
N ARG A 27 5.87 -3.62 -17.87
CA ARG A 27 6.90 -3.13 -18.80
C ARG A 27 6.46 -1.84 -19.49
N PRO A 28 7.40 -1.02 -19.98
CA PRO A 28 7.07 0.06 -20.89
C PRO A 28 6.41 -0.48 -22.17
N VAL A 29 5.47 0.30 -22.71
CA VAL A 29 4.78 0.03 -23.98
C VAL A 29 5.07 1.19 -24.92
N THR A 30 5.48 0.90 -26.15
CA THR A 30 5.74 1.94 -27.15
C THR A 30 4.44 2.47 -27.75
N LEU A 31 4.49 3.68 -28.34
CA LEU A 31 3.33 4.25 -29.02
C LEU A 31 2.88 3.40 -30.22
N ASP A 32 3.83 2.79 -30.93
CA ASP A 32 3.53 1.90 -32.07
C ASP A 32 2.83 0.61 -31.61
N GLU A 33 3.30 0.00 -30.51
CA GLU A 33 2.62 -1.15 -29.91
C GLU A 33 1.20 -0.80 -29.46
N LEU A 34 1.03 0.37 -28.83
CA LEU A 34 -0.26 0.85 -28.36
C LEU A 34 -1.22 1.16 -29.53
N ALA A 35 -0.70 1.72 -30.63
CA ALA A 35 -1.50 2.00 -31.82
C ALA A 35 -1.96 0.71 -32.52
N ALA A 36 -1.10 -0.33 -32.52
CA ALA A 36 -1.43 -1.62 -33.11
C ALA A 36 -2.47 -2.40 -32.29
N GLU A 37 -2.34 -2.43 -30.95
CA GLU A 37 -3.21 -3.21 -30.06
C GLU A 37 -3.67 -2.40 -28.83
N PRO A 38 -4.54 -1.38 -29.00
CA PRO A 38 -4.84 -0.41 -27.94
C PRO A 38 -5.48 -1.03 -26.70
N ILE A 39 -6.37 -2.00 -26.87
CA ILE A 39 -7.06 -2.65 -25.75
C ILE A 39 -6.11 -3.55 -24.96
N ALA A 40 -5.35 -4.41 -25.66
CA ALA A 40 -4.46 -5.37 -25.02
C ALA A 40 -3.32 -4.67 -24.30
N ARG A 41 -2.68 -3.67 -24.94
CA ARG A 41 -1.58 -2.92 -24.35
C ARG A 41 -2.02 -2.07 -23.16
N ASN A 42 -3.22 -1.49 -23.19
CA ASN A 42 -3.78 -0.80 -22.02
C ASN A 42 -4.06 -1.78 -20.87
N ALA A 43 -4.51 -2.99 -21.17
CA ALA A 43 -4.73 -4.03 -20.15
C ALA A 43 -3.41 -4.48 -19.50
N ASP A 44 -2.33 -4.64 -20.28
CA ASP A 44 -0.99 -4.97 -19.77
C ASP A 44 -0.52 -3.92 -18.74
N LEU A 45 -0.66 -2.63 -19.07
CA LEU A 45 -0.28 -1.53 -18.17
C LEU A 45 -1.07 -1.52 -16.85
N GLY A 46 -2.31 -2.02 -16.85
CA GLY A 46 -3.19 -2.07 -15.69
C GLY A 46 -3.08 -3.33 -14.84
N TYR A 47 -2.19 -4.28 -15.18
CA TYR A 47 -2.14 -5.61 -14.55
C TYR A 47 -2.04 -5.57 -13.02
N TYR A 48 -1.22 -4.67 -12.46
CA TYR A 48 -1.00 -4.54 -11.02
C TYR A 48 -1.92 -3.53 -10.33
N THR A 49 -2.64 -2.70 -11.06
CA THR A 49 -3.31 -1.50 -10.49
C THR A 49 -4.83 -1.53 -10.63
N ASN A 50 -5.38 -2.24 -11.61
CA ASN A 50 -6.82 -2.20 -11.92
C ASN A 50 -7.72 -2.63 -10.75
N PHE A 51 -7.29 -3.59 -9.93
CA PHE A 51 -8.12 -4.13 -8.85
C PHE A 51 -8.26 -3.16 -7.66
N MET A 52 -7.31 -2.24 -7.46
CA MET A 52 -7.26 -1.41 -6.25
C MET A 52 -8.51 -0.51 -6.14
N ASN A 53 -8.91 0.12 -7.24
CA ASN A 53 -10.14 0.93 -7.28
C ASN A 53 -11.40 0.09 -7.10
N LEU A 54 -11.43 -1.13 -7.65
CA LEU A 54 -12.59 -2.01 -7.56
C LEU A 54 -12.81 -2.57 -6.14
N LEU A 55 -11.74 -2.68 -5.37
CA LEU A 55 -11.74 -3.25 -4.02
C LEU A 55 -11.66 -2.21 -2.90
N ASP A 56 -11.69 -0.91 -3.24
CA ASP A 56 -11.62 0.22 -2.30
C ASP A 56 -10.33 0.24 -1.49
N TYR A 57 -9.19 0.21 -2.19
CA TYR A 57 -7.85 0.28 -1.61
C TYR A 57 -7.19 1.63 -1.87
N ALA A 58 -6.44 2.11 -0.88
CA ALA A 58 -5.56 3.26 -1.02
C ALA A 58 -4.23 2.82 -1.63
N ALA A 59 -3.64 3.62 -2.51
CA ALA A 59 -2.37 3.31 -3.15
C ALA A 59 -1.54 4.57 -3.44
N VAL A 60 -0.22 4.43 -3.41
CA VAL A 60 0.75 5.46 -3.80
C VAL A 60 1.85 4.84 -4.64
N SER A 61 2.20 5.49 -5.75
CA SER A 61 3.30 5.08 -6.61
C SER A 61 4.55 5.90 -6.33
N VAL A 62 5.70 5.25 -6.24
CA VAL A 62 7.01 5.89 -6.04
C VAL A 62 8.03 5.42 -7.07
N PRO A 63 8.89 6.32 -7.60
CA PRO A 63 10.01 5.91 -8.43
C PRO A 63 10.98 5.01 -7.65
N CYS A 64 11.47 3.96 -8.29
CA CYS A 64 12.43 3.01 -7.69
C CYS A 64 13.72 2.85 -8.51
N GLY A 65 13.87 3.61 -9.60
CA GLY A 65 15.11 3.65 -10.37
C GLY A 65 14.87 3.81 -11.86
N PHE A 66 15.85 3.36 -12.64
CA PHE A 66 15.82 3.36 -14.08
C PHE A 66 16.13 1.96 -14.61
N MET A 67 15.45 1.59 -15.68
CA MET A 67 15.68 0.35 -16.42
C MET A 67 16.98 0.43 -17.24
N PRO A 68 17.52 -0.71 -17.74
CA PRO A 68 18.75 -0.71 -18.54
C PRO A 68 18.69 0.15 -19.82
N ASP A 69 17.49 0.40 -20.34
CA ASP A 69 17.22 1.28 -21.49
C ASP A 69 17.09 2.76 -21.10
N GLY A 70 17.25 3.10 -19.82
CA GLY A 70 17.16 4.46 -19.29
C GLY A 70 15.74 4.93 -18.96
N LEU A 71 14.71 4.10 -19.15
CA LEU A 71 13.34 4.46 -18.80
C LEU A 71 13.11 4.39 -17.28
N PRO A 72 12.27 5.28 -16.70
CA PRO A 72 11.99 5.25 -15.26
C PRO A 72 11.18 4.00 -14.89
N SER A 73 11.51 3.43 -13.72
CA SER A 73 10.77 2.34 -13.09
C SER A 73 10.16 2.80 -11.76
N GLY A 74 9.05 2.19 -11.38
CA GLY A 74 8.34 2.50 -10.14
C GLY A 74 7.73 1.28 -9.48
N VAL A 75 7.46 1.45 -8.19
CA VAL A 75 6.67 0.52 -7.39
C VAL A 75 5.45 1.24 -6.82
N THR A 76 4.37 0.50 -6.63
CA THR A 76 3.15 0.96 -6.00
C THR A 76 2.96 0.24 -4.66
N LEU A 77 2.87 1.03 -3.60
CA LEU A 77 2.43 0.60 -2.28
C LEU A 77 0.91 0.73 -2.23
N PHE A 78 0.19 -0.32 -1.84
CA PHE A 78 -1.24 -0.24 -1.59
C PHE A 78 -1.62 -0.89 -0.26
N GLY A 79 -2.75 -0.46 0.30
CA GLY A 79 -3.23 -0.91 1.59
C GLY A 79 -4.74 -0.77 1.71
N ARG A 80 -5.24 -0.93 2.94
CA ARG A 80 -6.66 -0.80 3.26
C ARG A 80 -7.16 0.62 2.96
N ALA A 81 -8.47 0.78 2.86
CA ALA A 81 -9.08 2.11 2.75
C ALA A 81 -8.61 3.04 3.88
N PHE A 82 -8.47 4.33 3.59
CA PHE A 82 -8.12 5.39 4.54
C PHE A 82 -6.71 5.31 5.15
N THR A 83 -5.78 4.56 4.53
CA THR A 83 -4.37 4.53 4.95
C THR A 83 -3.47 5.47 4.14
N ASP A 84 -4.01 6.46 3.43
CA ASP A 84 -3.30 7.33 2.49
C ASP A 84 -2.09 8.04 3.13
N GLN A 85 -2.27 8.63 4.33
CA GLN A 85 -1.19 9.35 5.02
C GLN A 85 -0.06 8.42 5.46
N TYR A 86 -0.41 7.20 5.89
CA TYR A 86 0.55 6.16 6.22
C TYR A 86 1.35 5.72 4.99
N LEU A 87 0.67 5.42 3.88
CA LEU A 87 1.29 5.06 2.62
C LEU A 87 2.20 6.19 2.10
N LEU A 88 1.78 7.45 2.20
CA LEU A 88 2.60 8.61 1.85
C LEU A 88 3.85 8.74 2.74
N SER A 89 3.76 8.38 4.01
CA SER A 89 4.92 8.39 4.91
C SER A 89 5.93 7.30 4.54
N LEU A 90 5.45 6.10 4.15
CA LEU A 90 6.31 5.04 3.61
C LEU A 90 6.94 5.46 2.28
N ALA A 91 6.16 6.08 1.39
CA ALA A 91 6.62 6.60 0.11
C ALA A 91 7.73 7.66 0.27
N ASP A 92 7.54 8.63 1.18
CA ASP A 92 8.56 9.65 1.50
C ASP A 92 9.84 9.00 2.05
N ALA A 93 9.71 8.05 2.98
CA ALA A 93 10.85 7.31 3.51
C ALA A 93 11.61 6.54 2.41
N PHE A 94 10.88 5.86 1.52
CA PHE A 94 11.46 5.13 0.38
C PHE A 94 12.20 6.09 -0.57
N GLN A 95 11.57 7.18 -0.97
CA GLN A 95 12.15 8.17 -1.87
C GLN A 95 13.42 8.82 -1.31
N ARG A 96 13.46 9.10 0.00
CA ARG A 96 14.64 9.61 0.69
C ARG A 96 15.78 8.60 0.78
N ALA A 97 15.46 7.31 0.91
CA ALA A 97 16.44 6.24 0.95
C ALA A 97 17.10 6.04 -0.43
N GLU A 98 16.30 6.02 -1.50
CA GLU A 98 16.77 5.83 -2.88
C GLU A 98 17.53 7.04 -3.43
N ARG A 99 17.22 8.26 -2.96
CA ARG A 99 17.86 9.52 -3.39
C ARG A 99 17.84 9.75 -4.91
N LEU A 100 16.82 9.23 -5.58
CA LEU A 100 16.61 9.48 -7.00
C LEU A 100 16.31 10.97 -7.24
N PRO A 101 16.76 11.54 -8.37
CA PRO A 101 16.30 12.86 -8.79
C PRO A 101 14.78 12.87 -8.94
N LEU A 102 14.16 13.97 -8.53
CA LEU A 102 12.76 14.24 -8.80
C LEU A 102 12.57 14.46 -10.32
N ALA A 103 11.32 14.39 -10.76
CA ALA A 103 10.96 14.83 -12.11
C ALA A 103 11.49 16.26 -12.33
N GLY A 104 12.22 16.47 -13.43
CA GLY A 104 12.91 17.73 -13.72
C GLY A 104 14.30 17.88 -13.10
N GLY A 105 14.84 16.85 -12.43
CA GLY A 105 16.24 16.80 -11.96
C GLY A 105 16.51 17.44 -10.60
N ALA A 106 15.47 17.97 -9.94
CA ALA A 106 15.59 18.49 -8.57
C ALA A 106 15.90 17.36 -7.56
N ARG A 107 16.39 17.74 -6.36
CA ARG A 107 16.63 16.81 -5.25
C ARG A 107 15.66 17.07 -4.11
N LEU A 108 15.32 16.01 -3.38
CA LEU A 108 14.51 16.12 -2.17
C LEU A 108 15.39 16.61 -1.01
N GLU A 109 15.40 17.92 -0.79
CA GLU A 109 16.24 18.58 0.22
C GLU A 109 15.46 19.00 1.48
N SER A 110 14.13 18.95 1.44
CA SER A 110 13.30 19.23 2.61
C SER A 110 13.61 18.25 3.75
N PRO A 111 13.56 18.68 5.02
CA PRO A 111 13.70 17.75 6.13
C PRO A 111 12.55 16.73 6.13
N PRO A 112 12.75 15.52 6.69
CA PRO A 112 11.67 14.57 6.86
C PRO A 112 10.58 15.16 7.78
N PRO A 113 9.31 14.74 7.61
CA PRO A 113 8.23 15.17 8.49
C PRO A 113 8.57 14.90 9.97
N ALA A 114 8.23 15.85 10.86
CA ALA A 114 8.47 15.71 12.30
C ALA A 114 7.64 14.60 12.96
N HIS A 115 6.54 14.20 12.32
CA HIS A 115 5.64 13.16 12.79
C HIS A 115 5.47 12.10 11.71
N SER A 116 5.67 10.84 12.06
CA SER A 116 5.31 9.71 11.21
C SER A 116 3.80 9.53 11.24
N ALA A 117 3.15 9.38 10.07
CA ALA A 117 1.74 9.02 10.05
C ALA A 117 1.57 7.58 10.56
N GLY A 118 0.60 7.38 11.45
CA GLY A 118 0.15 6.05 11.83
C GLY A 118 -0.77 5.45 10.76
N HIS A 119 -0.85 4.13 10.70
CA HIS A 119 -1.88 3.43 9.92
C HIS A 119 -3.22 3.41 10.67
N ASP A 120 -4.20 2.68 10.13
CA ASP A 120 -5.57 2.50 10.64
C ASP A 120 -5.69 1.72 11.96
N ARG A 121 -4.58 1.54 12.70
CA ARG A 121 -4.52 0.73 13.92
C ARG A 121 -3.54 1.33 14.92
N MET A 122 -3.75 1.05 16.20
CA MET A 122 -2.83 1.43 17.27
C MET A 122 -2.62 0.28 18.26
N ALA A 123 -1.45 0.23 18.87
CA ALA A 123 -1.19 -0.68 19.98
C ALA A 123 -1.96 -0.18 21.23
N LEU A 124 -2.74 -1.08 21.84
CA LEU A 124 -3.50 -0.80 23.05
C LEU A 124 -3.13 -1.83 24.13
N ALA A 125 -2.55 -1.36 25.22
CA ALA A 125 -2.37 -2.17 26.42
C ALA A 125 -3.69 -2.21 27.21
N VAL A 126 -4.10 -3.40 27.64
CA VAL A 126 -5.32 -3.58 28.44
C VAL A 126 -5.01 -4.34 29.71
N CYS A 127 -5.74 -4.01 30.78
CA CYS A 127 -5.73 -4.72 32.05
C CYS A 127 -7.17 -4.95 32.52
N GLY A 128 -7.38 -5.91 33.42
CA GLY A 128 -8.72 -6.23 33.92
C GLY A 128 -9.60 -6.90 32.85
N ALA A 129 -10.91 -6.62 32.87
CA ALA A 129 -11.94 -7.42 32.17
C ALA A 129 -11.83 -7.48 30.62
N HIS A 130 -10.96 -6.69 30.00
CA HIS A 130 -10.66 -6.72 28.56
C HIS A 130 -9.54 -7.67 28.17
N LEU A 131 -8.83 -8.29 29.13
CA LEU A 131 -7.82 -9.33 28.83
C LEU A 131 -8.44 -10.49 28.05
N ALA A 132 -7.62 -11.20 27.27
CA ALA A 132 -8.06 -12.34 26.49
C ALA A 132 -8.80 -13.37 27.37
N GLY A 133 -9.99 -13.81 26.93
CA GLY A 133 -10.84 -14.74 27.67
C GLY A 133 -11.70 -14.12 28.78
N LEU A 134 -11.62 -12.80 29.02
CA LEU A 134 -12.43 -12.11 30.03
C LEU A 134 -13.69 -11.43 29.42
N PRO A 135 -14.69 -11.09 30.25
CA PRO A 135 -16.04 -10.75 29.78
C PRO A 135 -16.14 -9.57 28.81
N LEU A 136 -15.21 -8.62 28.85
CA LEU A 136 -15.24 -7.44 27.99
C LEU A 136 -14.30 -7.52 26.78
N ASN A 137 -13.53 -8.61 26.61
CA ASN A 137 -12.63 -8.77 25.46
C ASN A 137 -13.36 -8.76 24.12
N GLY A 138 -14.61 -9.25 24.07
CA GLY A 138 -15.45 -9.20 22.88
C GLY A 138 -15.66 -7.78 22.31
N GLN A 139 -15.54 -6.73 23.14
CA GLN A 139 -15.64 -5.34 22.68
C GLN A 139 -14.44 -4.90 21.83
N LEU A 140 -13.26 -5.48 22.09
CA LEU A 140 -12.04 -5.27 21.31
C LEU A 140 -12.12 -6.06 20.01
N LEU A 141 -12.50 -7.34 20.09
CA LEU A 141 -12.64 -8.21 18.91
C LEU A 141 -13.68 -7.67 17.93
N ALA A 142 -14.81 -7.16 18.42
CA ALA A 142 -15.84 -6.53 17.59
C ALA A 142 -15.36 -5.26 16.84
N ARG A 143 -14.21 -4.69 17.23
CA ARG A 143 -13.55 -3.56 16.56
C ARG A 143 -12.32 -3.99 15.76
N GLY A 144 -12.14 -5.29 15.50
CA GLY A 144 -10.97 -5.82 14.78
C GLY A 144 -9.71 -5.92 15.63
N GLY A 145 -9.82 -5.84 16.96
CA GLY A 145 -8.69 -6.00 17.87
C GLY A 145 -8.09 -7.41 17.76
N ARG A 146 -6.75 -7.48 17.77
CA ARG A 146 -5.98 -8.74 17.80
C ARG A 146 -5.00 -8.72 18.96
N LEU A 147 -4.80 -9.86 19.60
CA LEU A 147 -3.80 -10.01 20.64
C LEU A 147 -2.40 -9.97 20.00
N LEU A 148 -1.59 -8.97 20.37
CA LEU A 148 -0.21 -8.85 19.90
C LEU A 148 0.76 -9.60 20.82
N GLN A 149 0.63 -9.40 22.14
CA GLN A 149 1.48 -9.99 23.16
C GLN A 149 0.71 -10.06 24.48
N ALA A 150 1.00 -11.09 25.28
CA ALA A 150 0.58 -11.18 26.68
C ALA A 150 1.82 -11.13 27.57
N THR A 151 1.80 -10.29 28.59
CA THR A 151 2.85 -10.21 29.63
C THR A 151 2.32 -10.83 30.92
N HIS A 152 3.15 -11.61 31.59
CA HIS A 152 2.84 -12.25 32.87
C HIS A 152 3.17 -11.35 34.05
#